data_AF-A0A2E0V0I6-F1
#
_entry.id   AF-A0A2E0V0I6-F1
#
_cell.length_a   1.000
_cell.length_b   1.000
_cell.length_c   1.000
_cell.angle_alpha   90.00
_cell.angle_beta   90.00
_cell.angle_gamma   90.00
#
_symmetry.space_group_name_H-M   'P 1'
#
loop_
_entity.id
_entity.type
_entity.pdbx_description
1 polymer ?
#
loop_
_entity_poly.entity_id
_entity_poly.type
_entity_poly.pdbx_seq_one_letter_code
_entity_poly.pdbx_strand_id
1 'polypeptide(L)'
;MKHKKINNSLFLISLAGFLYNFIGYFYLRSVLVPSLPKPTSQMITLGNFLIFSLFCIGIYHLYILYQILKSLPSSEKIWLQSAYLVILILSGITLLSDVTLLSEIGKEYPFWNVTGQWNMLFVFTIFHLFIVVVGFILIQKKPISSINLFEALKSDQDIWFLTLNQIGAICGLLGFVAFILSLTIQLPDRFRDALLLIFSTLAAIPWIAFITFWFFKNRKKTPSQWLDEKQTQDATIAAFITLIISMPLIMISTFTTGANLIPLSSSYWLALTFFFQLSIFSITVTFRS
;
A
#
# COMPACT_ATOMS: atom_id res chain seq x y z
N MET A 1 -15.38 -7.99 -25.40
CA MET A 1 -14.11 -8.45 -26.04
C MET A 1 -12.93 -7.49 -25.91
N LYS A 2 -13.08 -6.16 -26.13
CA LYS A 2 -11.95 -5.20 -26.11
C LYS A 2 -11.15 -5.16 -24.80
N HIS A 3 -11.82 -5.14 -23.64
CA HIS A 3 -11.16 -5.12 -22.33
C HIS A 3 -10.33 -6.38 -22.02
N LYS A 4 -10.80 -7.57 -22.43
CA LYS A 4 -10.04 -8.82 -22.24
C LYS A 4 -8.75 -8.81 -23.06
N LYS A 5 -8.80 -8.30 -24.30
CA LYS A 5 -7.60 -8.14 -25.14
C LYS A 5 -6.58 -7.20 -24.50
N ILE A 6 -7.01 -6.03 -24.03
CA ILE A 6 -6.13 -5.05 -23.35
C ILE A 6 -5.50 -5.67 -22.10
N ASN A 7 -6.31 -6.34 -21.26
CA ASN A 7 -5.81 -7.00 -20.04
C ASN A 7 -4.72 -8.04 -20.37
N ASN A 8 -4.98 -8.91 -21.35
CA ASN A 8 -4.03 -9.93 -21.76
C ASN A 8 -2.72 -9.32 -22.30
N SER A 9 -2.81 -8.29 -23.13
CA SER A 9 -1.62 -7.61 -23.68
C SER A 9 -0.78 -6.95 -22.57
N LEU A 10 -1.40 -6.19 -21.68
CA LEU A 10 -0.67 -5.53 -20.58
C LEU A 10 -0.08 -6.54 -19.58
N PHE A 11 -0.79 -7.65 -19.32
CA PHE A 11 -0.28 -8.74 -18.51
C PHE A 11 0.95 -9.39 -19.12
N LEU A 12 0.91 -9.72 -20.41
CA LEU A 12 2.05 -10.31 -21.12
C LEU A 12 3.25 -9.38 -21.17
N ILE A 13 3.03 -8.08 -21.41
CA ILE A 13 4.08 -7.06 -21.36
C ILE A 13 4.70 -7.00 -19.96
N SER A 14 3.88 -7.01 -18.91
CA SER A 14 4.36 -6.99 -17.52
C SER A 14 5.14 -8.25 -17.17
N LEU A 15 4.69 -9.43 -17.62
CA LEU A 15 5.37 -10.69 -17.41
C LEU A 15 6.75 -10.73 -18.10
N ALA A 16 6.81 -10.27 -19.36
CA ALA A 16 8.08 -10.09 -20.06
C ALA A 16 8.99 -9.10 -19.32
N GLY A 17 8.42 -8.01 -18.81
CA GLY A 17 9.15 -7.03 -18.01
C GLY A 17 9.72 -7.61 -16.71
N PHE A 18 8.97 -8.47 -16.00
CA PHE A 18 9.46 -9.18 -14.82
C PHE A 18 10.62 -10.11 -15.14
N LEU A 19 10.49 -10.92 -16.19
CA LEU A 19 11.57 -11.80 -16.64
C LEU A 19 12.82 -10.99 -17.00
N TYR A 20 12.65 -9.90 -17.74
CA TYR A 20 13.73 -9.00 -18.09
C TYR A 20 14.41 -8.40 -16.86
N ASN A 21 13.64 -7.88 -15.90
CA ASN A 21 14.17 -7.33 -14.66
C ASN A 21 14.93 -8.38 -13.85
N PHE A 22 14.37 -9.57 -13.69
CA PHE A 22 14.99 -10.65 -12.94
C PHE A 22 16.35 -11.06 -13.54
N ILE A 23 16.39 -11.28 -14.86
CA ILE A 23 17.63 -11.62 -15.58
C ILE A 23 18.64 -10.46 -15.46
N GLY A 24 18.19 -9.22 -15.68
CA GLY A 24 19.03 -8.04 -15.59
C GLY A 24 19.62 -7.82 -14.20
N TYR A 25 18.85 -8.07 -13.14
CA TYR A 25 19.33 -7.98 -11.76
C TYR A 25 20.37 -9.05 -11.45
N PHE A 26 20.16 -10.29 -11.90
CA PHE A 26 21.17 -11.35 -11.76
C PHE A 26 22.47 -10.99 -12.46
N TYR A 27 22.37 -10.51 -13.70
CA TYR A 27 23.53 -10.07 -14.45
C TYR A 27 24.25 -8.92 -13.76
N LEU A 28 23.56 -7.80 -13.50
CA LEU A 28 24.15 -6.60 -12.90
C LEU A 28 24.76 -6.89 -11.52
N ARG A 29 24.09 -7.67 -10.67
CA ARG A 29 24.62 -8.09 -9.38
C ARG A 29 25.94 -8.85 -9.49
N SER A 30 26.10 -9.68 -10.53
CA SER A 30 27.31 -10.48 -10.73
C SER A 30 28.50 -9.68 -11.25
N VAL A 31 28.25 -8.56 -11.94
CA VAL A 31 29.28 -7.76 -12.63
C VAL A 31 29.60 -6.41 -11.96
N LEU A 32 28.66 -5.86 -11.16
CA LEU A 32 28.89 -4.64 -10.38
C LEU A 32 29.62 -5.00 -9.08
N VAL A 33 30.94 -4.97 -9.16
CA VAL A 33 31.86 -5.23 -8.05
C VAL A 33 32.67 -3.98 -7.69
N PRO A 34 33.11 -3.81 -6.44
CA PRO A 34 33.84 -2.59 -6.02
C PRO A 34 35.12 -2.30 -6.82
N SER A 35 35.73 -3.33 -7.41
CA SER A 35 36.92 -3.18 -8.27
C SER A 35 36.64 -2.51 -9.62
N LEU A 36 35.36 -2.36 -10.01
CA LEU A 36 34.96 -1.63 -11.20
C LEU A 36 34.61 -0.18 -10.81
N PRO A 37 35.48 0.82 -11.06
CA PRO A 37 35.28 2.17 -10.52
C PRO A 37 34.09 2.91 -11.14
N LYS A 38 33.67 2.54 -12.36
CA LYS A 38 32.51 3.12 -13.05
C LYS A 38 31.77 2.06 -13.88
N PRO A 39 30.43 2.11 -13.95
CA PRO A 39 29.66 1.22 -14.84
C PRO A 39 30.05 1.43 -16.31
N THR A 40 30.06 0.35 -17.09
CA THR A 40 30.26 0.44 -18.54
C THR A 40 29.01 1.03 -19.22
N SER A 41 29.16 1.53 -20.45
CA SER A 41 28.03 2.04 -21.24
C SER A 41 26.94 0.99 -21.45
N GLN A 42 27.31 -0.28 -21.59
CA GLN A 42 26.39 -1.41 -21.68
C GLN A 42 25.60 -1.60 -20.38
N MET A 43 26.24 -1.52 -19.22
CA MET A 43 25.57 -1.62 -17.92
C MET A 43 24.57 -0.47 -17.69
N ILE A 44 24.95 0.75 -18.07
CA ILE A 44 24.06 1.93 -17.97
C ILE A 44 22.85 1.75 -18.88
N THR A 45 23.09 1.29 -20.12
CA THR A 45 22.02 1.00 -21.09
C THR A 45 21.07 -0.06 -20.55
N LEU A 46 21.60 -1.15 -19.99
CA LEU A 46 20.81 -2.19 -19.34
C LEU A 46 19.98 -1.62 -18.19
N GLY A 47 20.60 -0.82 -17.30
CA GLY A 47 19.91 -0.13 -16.21
C GLY A 47 18.73 0.72 -16.67
N ASN A 48 18.89 1.50 -17.74
CA ASN A 48 17.82 2.30 -18.32
C ASN A 48 16.67 1.43 -18.84
N PHE A 49 16.96 0.29 -19.47
CA PHE A 49 15.93 -0.64 -19.91
C PHE A 49 15.23 -1.35 -18.74
N LEU A 50 15.92 -1.59 -17.61
CA LEU A 50 15.27 -2.12 -16.40
C LEU A 50 14.26 -1.10 -15.85
N ILE A 51 14.63 0.17 -15.79
CA ILE A 51 13.72 1.26 -15.39
C ILE A 51 12.52 1.35 -16.35
N PHE A 52 12.75 1.24 -17.67
CA PHE A 52 11.68 1.22 -18.66
C PHE A 52 10.74 0.01 -18.48
N SER A 53 11.29 -1.15 -18.14
CA SER A 53 10.52 -2.35 -17.81
C SER A 53 9.64 -2.14 -16.56
N LEU A 54 10.21 -1.57 -15.48
CA LEU A 54 9.46 -1.20 -14.27
C LEU A 54 8.31 -0.22 -14.58
N PHE A 55 8.54 0.74 -15.47
CA PHE A 55 7.50 1.66 -15.94
C PHE A 55 6.35 0.92 -16.64
N CYS A 56 6.65 -0.04 -17.52
CA CYS A 56 5.63 -0.89 -18.16
C CYS A 56 4.82 -1.70 -17.14
N ILE A 57 5.48 -2.28 -16.12
CA ILE A 57 4.82 -2.98 -15.02
C ILE A 57 3.93 -2.01 -14.21
N GLY A 58 4.38 -0.78 -14.00
CA GLY A 58 3.62 0.28 -13.34
C GLY A 58 2.35 0.67 -14.09
N ILE A 59 2.37 0.75 -15.42
CA ILE A 59 1.16 0.99 -16.24
C ILE A 59 0.12 -0.11 -15.97
N TYR A 60 0.54 -1.37 -15.89
CA TYR A 60 -0.40 -2.45 -15.62
C TYR A 60 -0.92 -2.43 -14.17
N HIS A 61 -0.10 -2.02 -13.18
CA HIS A 61 -0.58 -1.78 -11.82
C HIS A 61 -1.71 -0.74 -11.79
N LEU A 62 -1.55 0.38 -12.50
CA LEU A 62 -2.59 1.41 -12.62
C LEU A 62 -3.85 0.87 -13.31
N TYR A 63 -3.68 0.04 -14.34
CA TYR A 63 -4.81 -0.62 -15.00
C TYR A 63 -5.55 -1.57 -14.06
N ILE A 64 -4.84 -2.41 -13.30
CA ILE A 64 -5.44 -3.29 -12.29
C ILE A 64 -6.19 -2.45 -11.25
N LEU A 65 -5.57 -1.38 -10.73
CA LEU A 65 -6.17 -0.50 -9.74
C LEU A 65 -7.51 0.07 -10.25
N TYR A 66 -7.50 0.62 -11.46
CA TYR A 66 -8.71 1.12 -12.11
C TYR A 66 -9.79 0.04 -12.25
N GLN A 67 -9.42 -1.17 -12.69
CA GLN A 67 -10.37 -2.26 -12.89
C GLN A 67 -10.95 -2.78 -11.57
N ILE A 68 -10.13 -2.88 -10.51
CA ILE A 68 -10.59 -3.27 -9.18
C ILE A 68 -11.55 -2.22 -8.62
N LEU A 69 -11.19 -0.93 -8.68
CA LEU A 69 -12.06 0.18 -8.25
C LEU A 69 -13.41 0.14 -8.96
N LYS A 70 -13.43 -0.11 -10.28
CA LYS A 70 -14.67 -0.25 -11.05
C LYS A 70 -15.51 -1.47 -10.63
N SER A 71 -14.86 -2.52 -10.14
CA SER A 71 -15.51 -3.78 -9.74
C SER A 71 -15.93 -3.85 -8.26
N LEU A 72 -15.62 -2.81 -7.47
CA LEU A 72 -15.96 -2.76 -6.05
C LEU A 72 -17.47 -2.88 -5.80
N PRO A 73 -18.35 -2.15 -6.51
CA PRO A 73 -19.80 -2.23 -6.28
C PRO A 73 -20.40 -3.62 -6.51
N SER A 74 -19.75 -4.46 -7.33
CA SER A 74 -20.24 -5.78 -7.70
C SER A 74 -19.48 -6.91 -7.01
N SER A 75 -18.93 -6.66 -5.82
CA SER A 75 -18.14 -7.64 -5.10
C SER A 75 -18.88 -8.22 -3.91
N GLU A 76 -19.06 -9.55 -3.92
CA GLU A 76 -19.54 -10.30 -2.76
C GLU A 76 -18.51 -10.31 -1.61
N LYS A 77 -17.22 -10.18 -1.93
CA LYS A 77 -16.12 -10.25 -0.96
C LYS A 77 -15.38 -8.92 -0.87
N ILE A 78 -16.08 -7.87 -0.43
CA ILE A 78 -15.57 -6.49 -0.34
C ILE A 78 -14.29 -6.45 0.52
N TRP A 79 -14.24 -7.15 1.66
CA TRP A 79 -13.05 -7.20 2.53
C TRP A 79 -11.77 -7.67 1.81
N LEU A 80 -11.85 -8.74 1.03
CA LEU A 80 -10.68 -9.26 0.29
C LEU A 80 -10.24 -8.30 -0.82
N GLN A 81 -11.19 -7.60 -1.45
CA GLN A 81 -10.86 -6.57 -2.43
C GLN A 81 -10.21 -5.34 -1.79
N SER A 82 -10.68 -4.92 -0.62
CA SER A 82 -10.07 -3.84 0.18
C SER A 82 -8.64 -4.21 0.57
N ALA A 83 -8.40 -5.43 1.05
CA ALA A 83 -7.07 -5.95 1.34
C ALA A 83 -6.17 -5.95 0.10
N TYR A 84 -6.67 -6.49 -1.02
CA TYR A 84 -5.91 -6.49 -2.27
C TYR A 84 -5.60 -5.08 -2.76
N LEU A 85 -6.52 -4.11 -2.60
CA LEU A 85 -6.31 -2.72 -2.98
C LEU A 85 -5.21 -2.06 -2.15
N VAL A 86 -5.17 -2.29 -0.83
CA VAL A 86 -4.07 -1.82 0.03
C VAL A 86 -2.73 -2.36 -0.46
N ILE A 87 -2.64 -3.67 -0.67
CA ILE A 87 -1.40 -4.34 -1.09
C ILE A 87 -0.99 -3.89 -2.50
N LEU A 88 -1.95 -3.65 -3.40
CA LEU A 88 -1.73 -3.12 -4.75
C LEU A 88 -1.19 -1.69 -4.72
N ILE A 89 -1.71 -0.81 -3.86
CA ILE A 89 -1.19 0.56 -3.71
C ILE A 89 0.24 0.53 -3.15
N LEU A 90 0.49 -0.26 -2.10
CA LEU A 90 1.83 -0.41 -1.53
C LEU A 90 2.82 -0.94 -2.58
N SER A 91 2.43 -1.96 -3.33
CA SER A 91 3.18 -2.48 -4.49
C SER A 91 3.43 -1.39 -5.54
N GLY A 92 2.43 -0.57 -5.87
CA GLY A 92 2.60 0.53 -6.82
C GLY A 92 3.63 1.57 -6.35
N ILE A 93 3.68 1.85 -5.05
CA ILE A 93 4.64 2.79 -4.45
C ILE A 93 6.05 2.18 -4.44
N THR A 94 6.20 0.90 -4.08
CA THR A 94 7.53 0.29 -4.03
C THR A 94 8.16 0.09 -5.42
N LEU A 95 7.39 0.12 -6.51
CA LEU A 95 7.96 0.25 -7.86
C LEU A 95 8.76 1.55 -8.06
N LEU A 96 8.37 2.65 -7.40
CA LEU A 96 9.16 3.88 -7.42
C LEU A 96 10.44 3.69 -6.60
N SER A 97 10.35 2.97 -5.49
CA SER A 97 11.51 2.59 -4.68
C SER A 97 12.49 1.68 -5.45
N ASP A 98 12.01 0.82 -6.35
CA ASP A 98 12.90 0.01 -7.19
C ASP A 98 13.77 0.88 -8.10
N VAL A 99 13.21 1.97 -8.64
CA VAL A 99 13.96 2.92 -9.46
C VAL A 99 15.03 3.65 -8.64
N THR A 100 14.68 4.08 -7.41
CA THR A 100 15.65 4.73 -6.53
C THR A 100 16.74 3.76 -6.08
N LEU A 101 16.39 2.52 -5.73
CA LEU A 101 17.35 1.47 -5.36
C LEU A 101 18.31 1.16 -6.50
N LEU A 102 17.83 1.03 -7.75
CA LEU A 102 18.71 0.82 -8.90
C LEU A 102 19.68 2.00 -9.11
N SER A 103 19.20 3.23 -8.94
CA SER A 103 20.04 4.43 -9.02
C SER A 103 21.09 4.46 -7.89
N GLU A 104 20.71 4.13 -6.66
CA GLU A 104 21.60 4.09 -5.50
C GLU A 104 22.67 3.01 -5.66
N ILE A 105 22.28 1.79 -6.02
CA ILE A 105 23.21 0.70 -6.33
C ILE A 105 24.26 1.17 -7.34
N GLY A 106 23.83 1.82 -8.43
CA GLY A 106 24.74 2.32 -9.47
C GLY A 106 25.74 3.38 -8.98
N LYS A 107 25.43 4.10 -7.89
CA LYS A 107 26.29 5.13 -7.29
C LYS A 107 27.16 4.58 -6.15
N GLU A 108 26.67 3.59 -5.42
CA GLU A 108 27.20 3.18 -4.12
C GLU A 108 28.04 1.91 -4.16
N TYR A 109 27.85 1.05 -5.17
CA TYR A 109 28.57 -0.21 -5.30
C TYR A 109 30.12 -0.10 -5.25
N PRO A 110 30.78 1.02 -5.65
CA PRO A 110 32.23 1.14 -5.53
C PRO A 110 32.70 1.35 -4.08
N PHE A 111 31.83 1.85 -3.21
CA PHE A 111 32.19 2.32 -1.88
C PHE A 111 31.85 1.32 -0.76
N TRP A 112 30.76 0.58 -0.91
CA TRP A 112 30.34 -0.39 0.11
C TRP A 112 29.52 -1.55 -0.45
N ASN A 113 29.22 -2.51 0.43
CA ASN A 113 28.45 -3.69 0.09
C ASN A 113 26.96 -3.35 -0.13
N VAL A 114 26.53 -3.44 -1.39
CA VAL A 114 25.13 -3.20 -1.83
C VAL A 114 24.27 -4.47 -1.90
N THR A 115 24.72 -5.61 -1.34
CA THR A 115 24.00 -6.90 -1.39
C THR A 115 22.58 -6.79 -0.79
N GLY A 116 22.40 -6.00 0.26
CA GLY A 116 21.09 -5.77 0.87
C GLY A 116 20.09 -5.10 -0.09
N GLN A 117 20.55 -4.11 -0.86
CA GLN A 117 19.73 -3.39 -1.85
C GLN A 117 19.30 -4.33 -2.98
N TRP A 118 20.22 -5.20 -3.45
CA TRP A 118 19.88 -6.24 -4.42
C TRP A 118 18.82 -7.22 -3.89
N ASN A 119 18.98 -7.69 -2.65
CA ASN A 119 18.01 -8.60 -2.04
C ASN A 119 16.63 -7.94 -1.93
N MET A 120 16.57 -6.63 -1.59
CA MET A 120 15.31 -5.88 -1.60
C MET A 120 14.67 -5.86 -3.00
N LEU A 121 15.43 -5.53 -4.06
CA LEU A 121 14.92 -5.53 -5.43
C LEU A 121 14.33 -6.90 -5.84
N PHE A 122 14.99 -8.00 -5.49
CA PHE A 122 14.46 -9.35 -5.77
C PHE A 122 13.16 -9.63 -5.01
N VAL A 123 13.10 -9.30 -3.72
CA VAL A 123 11.90 -9.48 -2.89
C VAL A 123 10.73 -8.64 -3.42
N PHE A 124 10.97 -7.37 -3.73
CA PHE A 124 9.96 -6.48 -4.32
C PHE A 124 9.49 -6.99 -5.68
N THR A 125 10.40 -7.45 -6.55
CA THR A 125 10.03 -8.02 -7.86
C THR A 125 9.12 -9.24 -7.72
N ILE A 126 9.40 -10.15 -6.79
CA ILE A 126 8.55 -11.32 -6.53
C ILE A 126 7.17 -10.88 -6.03
N PHE A 127 7.14 -9.90 -5.12
CA PHE A 127 5.90 -9.35 -4.60
C PHE A 127 5.06 -8.66 -5.70
N HIS A 128 5.69 -7.86 -6.56
CA HIS A 128 5.04 -7.23 -7.71
C HIS A 128 4.47 -8.27 -8.69
N LEU A 129 5.21 -9.35 -8.96
CA LEU A 129 4.73 -10.44 -9.80
C LEU A 129 3.49 -11.11 -9.20
N PHE A 130 3.50 -11.38 -7.90
CA PHE A 130 2.33 -11.92 -7.19
C PHE A 130 1.10 -11.02 -7.37
N ILE A 131 1.25 -9.70 -7.20
CA ILE A 131 0.16 -8.74 -7.36
C ILE A 131 -0.38 -8.72 -8.79
N VAL A 132 0.50 -8.70 -9.78
CA VAL A 132 0.13 -8.72 -11.21
C VAL A 132 -0.62 -10.01 -11.58
N VAL A 133 -0.16 -11.17 -11.10
CA VAL A 133 -0.80 -12.47 -11.36
C VAL A 133 -2.18 -12.55 -10.69
N VAL A 134 -2.28 -12.19 -9.41
CA VAL A 134 -3.56 -12.19 -8.70
C VAL A 134 -4.54 -11.20 -9.35
N GLY A 135 -4.07 -10.00 -9.71
CA GLY A 135 -4.88 -8.98 -10.38
C GLY A 135 -5.40 -9.46 -11.72
N PHE A 136 -4.56 -10.12 -12.52
CA PHE A 136 -4.99 -10.75 -13.77
C PHE A 136 -6.12 -11.76 -13.54
N ILE A 137 -5.97 -12.66 -12.56
CA ILE A 137 -6.99 -13.67 -12.23
C ILE A 137 -8.31 -13.02 -11.79
N LEU A 138 -8.24 -12.00 -10.93
CA LEU A 138 -9.43 -11.28 -10.44
C LEU A 138 -10.18 -10.61 -11.59
N ILE A 139 -9.48 -10.00 -12.55
CA ILE A 139 -10.08 -9.35 -13.71
C ILE A 139 -10.71 -10.36 -14.68
N GLN A 140 -10.13 -11.55 -14.85
CA GLN A 140 -10.69 -12.58 -15.74
C GLN A 140 -11.99 -13.20 -15.21
N LYS A 141 -12.07 -13.41 -13.89
CA LYS A 141 -13.22 -14.05 -13.25
C LYS A 141 -14.50 -13.21 -13.32
N LYS A 142 -14.40 -11.89 -13.44
CA LYS A 142 -15.56 -11.00 -13.53
C LYS A 142 -15.79 -10.53 -14.98
N PRO A 143 -16.66 -11.18 -15.79
CA PRO A 143 -17.18 -10.52 -16.96
C PRO A 143 -17.95 -9.28 -16.50
N ILE A 144 -17.65 -8.13 -17.11
CA ILE A 144 -18.40 -6.89 -16.93
C ILE A 144 -19.78 -7.12 -17.60
N SER A 145 -20.67 -7.88 -16.96
CA SER A 145 -22.04 -8.11 -17.43
C SER A 145 -23.00 -7.57 -16.39
N SER A 146 -23.74 -6.53 -16.81
CA SER A 146 -24.97 -5.96 -16.25
C SER A 146 -25.19 -6.17 -14.74
N ILE A 147 -24.87 -5.14 -13.96
CA ILE A 147 -25.35 -4.97 -12.59
C ILE A 147 -26.88 -5.06 -12.62
N ASN A 148 -27.48 -5.97 -11.84
CA ASN A 148 -28.92 -6.02 -11.67
C ASN A 148 -29.39 -4.71 -11.00
N LEU A 149 -30.43 -4.07 -11.56
CA LEU A 149 -30.94 -2.76 -11.10
C LEU A 149 -31.30 -2.72 -9.60
N PHE A 150 -31.66 -3.87 -9.02
CA PHE A 150 -31.97 -4.02 -7.59
C PHE A 150 -30.73 -4.17 -6.69
N GLU A 151 -29.60 -4.63 -7.23
CA GLU A 151 -28.30 -4.63 -6.53
C GLU A 151 -27.63 -3.25 -6.59
N ALA A 152 -27.87 -2.48 -7.66
CA ALA A 152 -27.50 -1.07 -7.74
C ALA A 152 -28.25 -0.18 -6.72
N LEU A 153 -29.34 -0.69 -6.13
CA LEU A 153 -30.14 -0.02 -5.10
C LEU A 153 -29.63 -0.27 -3.67
N LYS A 154 -28.77 -1.27 -3.43
CA LYS A 154 -27.94 -1.29 -2.20
C LYS A 154 -26.88 -0.22 -2.43
N SER A 155 -27.09 0.96 -1.83
CA SER A 155 -26.61 2.22 -2.39
C SER A 155 -25.11 2.15 -2.71
N ASP A 156 -24.72 2.63 -3.90
CA ASP A 156 -23.31 2.76 -4.28
C ASP A 156 -22.49 3.39 -3.13
N GLN A 157 -23.09 4.32 -2.37
CA GLN A 157 -22.48 5.02 -1.24
C GLN A 157 -22.07 4.07 -0.10
N ASP A 158 -22.89 3.08 0.25
CA ASP A 158 -22.59 2.09 1.30
C ASP A 158 -21.30 1.33 1.01
N ILE A 159 -21.11 0.91 -0.25
CA ILE A 159 -19.95 0.11 -0.63
C ILE A 159 -18.67 0.94 -0.54
N TRP A 160 -18.70 2.21 -0.97
CA TRP A 160 -17.53 3.09 -0.87
C TRP A 160 -17.19 3.45 0.57
N PHE A 161 -18.21 3.72 1.39
CA PHE A 161 -18.04 3.99 2.82
C PHE A 161 -17.48 2.78 3.56
N LEU A 162 -18.02 1.60 3.31
CA LEU A 162 -17.53 0.34 3.88
C LEU A 162 -16.09 0.06 3.42
N THR A 163 -15.80 0.18 2.12
CA THR A 163 -14.45 -0.04 1.57
C THR A 163 -13.41 0.90 2.22
N LEU A 164 -13.76 2.18 2.40
CA LEU A 164 -12.89 3.16 3.06
C LEU A 164 -12.51 2.70 4.48
N ASN A 165 -13.49 2.25 5.26
CA ASN A 165 -13.24 1.79 6.63
C ASN A 165 -12.48 0.46 6.63
N GLN A 166 -12.76 -0.47 5.72
CA GLN A 166 -11.96 -1.70 5.62
C GLN A 166 -10.49 -1.43 5.30
N ILE A 167 -10.21 -0.53 4.35
CA ILE A 167 -8.86 -0.04 4.06
C ILE A 167 -8.23 0.58 5.31
N GLY A 168 -8.98 1.43 6.03
CA GLY A 168 -8.53 2.02 7.28
C GLY A 168 -8.15 0.99 8.33
N ALA A 169 -8.94 -0.08 8.51
CA ALA A 169 -8.66 -1.16 9.44
C ALA A 169 -7.36 -1.89 9.07
N ILE A 170 -7.17 -2.21 7.79
CA ILE A 170 -5.96 -2.89 7.29
C ILE A 170 -4.73 -1.98 7.48
N CYS A 171 -4.82 -0.70 7.12
CA CYS A 171 -3.76 0.29 7.33
C CYS A 171 -3.43 0.46 8.82
N GLY A 172 -4.45 0.47 9.68
CA GLY A 172 -4.33 0.43 11.13
C GLY A 172 -3.48 -0.74 11.62
N LEU A 173 -3.83 -1.96 11.20
CA LEU A 173 -3.08 -3.17 11.53
C LEU A 173 -1.65 -3.15 10.99
N LEU A 174 -1.43 -2.66 9.77
CA LEU A 174 -0.09 -2.52 9.20
C LEU A 174 0.76 -1.52 10.00
N GLY A 175 0.17 -0.44 10.50
CA GLY A 175 0.84 0.49 11.39
C GLY A 175 1.24 -0.13 12.74
N PHE A 176 0.43 -1.04 13.29
CA PHE A 176 0.83 -1.85 14.44
C PHE A 176 2.00 -2.77 14.15
N VAL A 177 1.98 -3.42 12.98
CA VAL A 177 3.09 -4.25 12.53
C VAL A 177 4.36 -3.40 12.40
N ALA A 178 4.26 -2.20 11.82
CA ALA A 178 5.37 -1.24 11.73
C ALA A 178 5.93 -0.87 13.11
N PHE A 179 5.05 -0.58 14.07
CA PHE A 179 5.42 -0.31 15.46
C PHE A 179 6.19 -1.48 16.08
N ILE A 180 5.65 -2.71 16.02
CA ILE A 180 6.29 -3.91 16.57
C ILE A 180 7.63 -4.20 15.88
N LEU A 181 7.69 -4.10 14.55
CA LEU A 181 8.92 -4.32 13.79
C LEU A 181 10.00 -3.31 14.20
N SER A 182 9.64 -2.04 14.36
CA SER A 182 10.61 -1.03 14.78
C SER A 182 11.18 -1.28 16.19
N LEU A 183 10.44 -1.96 17.08
CA LEU A 183 10.92 -2.32 18.42
C LEU A 183 11.78 -3.59 18.43
N THR A 184 11.49 -4.53 17.53
CA THR A 184 12.11 -5.86 17.50
C THR A 184 13.36 -5.92 16.64
N ILE A 185 13.45 -5.11 15.58
CA ILE A 185 14.64 -5.01 14.75
C ILE A 185 15.73 -4.27 15.53
N GLN A 186 16.85 -4.94 15.75
CA GLN A 186 18.02 -4.38 16.44
C GLN A 186 18.73 -3.36 15.54
N LEU A 187 18.25 -2.12 15.57
CA LEU A 187 18.90 -0.96 14.96
C LEU A 187 19.43 -0.01 16.03
N PRO A 188 20.53 0.72 15.74
CA PRO A 188 20.92 1.88 16.53
C PRO A 188 19.75 2.85 16.69
N ASP A 189 19.58 3.41 17.88
CA ASP A 189 18.39 4.22 18.25
C ASP A 189 18.09 5.33 17.24
N ARG A 190 19.13 5.98 16.70
CA ARG A 190 19.03 7.03 15.68
C ARG A 190 18.29 6.61 14.40
N PHE A 191 18.28 5.33 14.06
CA PHE A 191 17.60 4.80 12.86
C PHE A 191 16.25 4.17 13.18
N ARG A 192 15.98 3.91 14.45
CA ARG A 192 14.76 3.22 14.89
C ARG A 192 13.52 4.09 14.70
N ASP A 193 13.63 5.36 15.09
CA ASP A 193 12.58 6.37 14.86
C ASP A 193 12.32 6.59 13.36
N ALA A 194 13.38 6.66 12.55
CA ALA A 194 13.26 6.81 11.11
C ALA A 194 12.55 5.61 10.47
N LEU A 195 12.90 4.38 10.89
CA LEU A 195 12.25 3.16 10.41
C LEU A 195 10.75 3.15 10.76
N LEU A 196 10.41 3.48 12.02
CA LEU A 196 9.02 3.59 12.45
C LEU A 196 8.26 4.58 11.57
N LEU A 197 8.80 5.78 11.36
CA LEU A 197 8.15 6.83 10.57
C LEU A 197 7.97 6.42 9.11
N ILE A 198 8.97 5.79 8.50
CA ILE A 198 8.88 5.31 7.11
C ILE A 198 7.79 4.25 7.00
N PHE A 199 7.80 3.21 7.83
CA PHE A 199 6.81 2.14 7.77
C PHE A 199 5.41 2.62 8.15
N SER A 200 5.29 3.52 9.12
CA SER A 200 4.03 4.18 9.48
C SER A 200 3.49 4.99 8.30
N THR A 201 4.34 5.82 7.67
CA THR A 201 3.92 6.62 6.51
C THR A 201 3.45 5.72 5.38
N LEU A 202 4.21 4.66 5.05
CA LEU A 202 3.82 3.68 4.04
C LEU A 202 2.47 3.03 4.37
N ALA A 203 2.26 2.61 5.63
CA ALA A 203 1.01 2.02 6.07
C ALA A 203 -0.19 2.97 5.94
N ALA A 204 0.00 4.28 6.12
CA ALA A 204 -1.05 5.29 6.03
C ALA A 204 -1.41 5.68 4.58
N ILE A 205 -0.48 5.58 3.61
CA ILE A 205 -0.70 6.06 2.23
C ILE A 205 -1.96 5.47 1.58
N PRO A 206 -2.24 4.15 1.63
CA PRO A 206 -3.43 3.59 0.98
C PRO A 206 -4.73 4.20 1.51
N TRP A 207 -4.82 4.44 2.83
CA TRP A 207 -5.96 5.09 3.45
C TRP A 207 -6.08 6.56 3.04
N ILE A 208 -4.99 7.32 3.06
CA ILE A 208 -4.96 8.73 2.61
C ILE A 208 -5.38 8.83 1.13
N ALA A 209 -4.84 7.95 0.27
CA ALA A 209 -5.17 7.91 -1.15
C ALA A 209 -6.67 7.61 -1.37
N PHE A 210 -7.24 6.67 -0.61
CA PHE A 210 -8.65 6.31 -0.73
C PHE A 210 -9.59 7.40 -0.18
N ILE A 211 -9.26 8.04 0.94
CA ILE A 211 -9.99 9.22 1.44
C ILE A 211 -9.98 10.33 0.40
N THR A 212 -8.81 10.62 -0.17
CA THR A 212 -8.64 11.66 -1.18
C THR A 212 -9.51 11.35 -2.41
N PHE A 213 -9.48 10.10 -2.87
CA PHE A 213 -10.36 9.62 -3.94
C PHE A 213 -11.85 9.80 -3.59
N TRP A 214 -12.26 9.38 -2.39
CA TRP A 214 -13.65 9.48 -1.93
C TRP A 214 -14.12 10.94 -1.82
N PHE A 215 -13.25 11.83 -1.32
CA PHE A 215 -13.49 13.27 -1.27
C PHE A 215 -13.71 13.84 -2.68
N PHE A 216 -12.81 13.55 -3.63
CA PHE A 216 -12.96 14.02 -5.01
C PHE A 216 -14.22 13.46 -5.70
N LYS A 217 -14.62 12.24 -5.37
CA LYS A 217 -15.86 11.63 -5.87
C LYS A 217 -17.10 12.36 -5.35
N ASN A 218 -17.08 12.83 -4.10
CA ASN A 218 -18.23 13.48 -3.46
C ASN A 218 -18.20 15.01 -3.50
N ARG A 219 -17.15 15.65 -4.05
CA ARG A 219 -16.99 17.12 -4.07
C ARG A 219 -18.13 17.93 -4.70
N LYS A 220 -18.97 17.29 -5.53
CA LYS A 220 -20.13 17.94 -6.18
C LYS A 220 -21.43 17.83 -5.35
N LYS A 221 -21.44 17.01 -4.31
CA LYS A 221 -22.58 16.81 -3.41
C LYS A 221 -22.43 17.70 -2.17
N THR A 222 -23.55 18.07 -1.55
CA THR A 222 -23.49 18.76 -0.25
C THR A 222 -22.93 17.81 0.82
N PRO A 223 -22.23 18.30 1.86
CA PRO A 223 -21.71 17.44 2.93
C PRO A 223 -22.77 16.54 3.58
N SER A 224 -24.00 17.03 3.71
CA SER A 224 -25.16 16.25 4.20
C SER A 224 -25.57 15.07 3.31
N GLN A 225 -25.08 15.00 2.07
CA GLN A 225 -25.33 13.92 1.12
C GLN A 225 -24.13 12.98 0.98
N TRP A 226 -23.03 13.23 1.70
CA TRP A 226 -21.84 12.37 1.61
C TRP A 226 -22.07 11.03 2.30
N LEU A 227 -22.77 11.08 3.43
CA LEU A 227 -23.17 9.94 4.24
C LEU A 227 -24.70 9.96 4.39
N ASP A 228 -25.32 8.79 4.39
CA ASP A 228 -26.71 8.68 4.82
C ASP A 228 -26.84 8.74 6.36
N GLU A 229 -28.08 8.70 6.84
CA GLU A 229 -28.38 8.77 8.28
C GLU A 229 -27.77 7.58 9.05
N LYS A 230 -27.84 6.36 8.49
CA LYS A 230 -27.28 5.16 9.11
C LYS A 230 -25.76 5.25 9.20
N GLN A 231 -25.08 5.60 8.11
CA GLN A 231 -23.64 5.76 8.05
C GLN A 231 -23.15 6.85 9.01
N THR A 232 -23.90 7.94 9.13
CA THR A 232 -23.60 9.01 10.10
C THR A 232 -23.74 8.50 11.54
N GLN A 233 -24.78 7.74 11.84
CA GLN A 233 -24.98 7.12 13.15
C GLN A 233 -23.86 6.11 13.46
N ASP A 234 -23.49 5.26 12.51
CA ASP A 234 -22.42 4.28 12.67
C ASP A 234 -21.05 4.94 12.86
N ALA A 235 -20.75 6.00 12.10
CA ALA A 235 -19.54 6.79 12.28
C ALA A 235 -19.50 7.48 13.66
N THR A 236 -20.62 8.01 14.13
CA THR A 236 -20.72 8.67 15.44
C THR A 236 -20.49 7.69 16.59
N ILE A 237 -21.13 6.51 16.52
CA ILE A 237 -20.95 5.44 17.51
C ILE A 237 -19.50 4.93 17.49
N ALA A 238 -18.93 4.72 16.30
CA ALA A 238 -17.54 4.32 16.17
C ALA A 238 -16.57 5.36 16.74
N ALA A 239 -16.82 6.65 16.52
CA ALA A 239 -16.02 7.73 17.10
C ALA A 239 -16.10 7.71 18.63
N PHE A 240 -17.30 7.54 19.20
CA PHE A 240 -17.50 7.46 20.65
C PHE A 240 -16.77 6.25 21.27
N ILE A 241 -16.91 5.07 20.65
CA ILE A 241 -16.21 3.85 21.09
C ILE A 241 -14.69 4.04 21.00
N THR A 242 -14.20 4.60 19.89
CA THR A 242 -12.77 4.88 19.68
C THR A 242 -12.25 5.84 20.75
N LEU A 243 -13.01 6.88 21.08
CA LEU A 243 -12.65 7.82 22.14
C LEU A 243 -12.52 7.09 23.49
N ILE A 244 -13.54 6.34 23.90
CA ILE A 244 -13.53 5.61 25.18
C ILE A 244 -12.35 4.64 25.26
N ILE A 245 -12.11 3.86 24.20
CA ILE A 245 -11.05 2.85 24.19
C ILE A 245 -9.65 3.49 24.08
N SER A 246 -9.52 4.63 23.39
CA SER A 246 -8.22 5.32 23.23
C SER A 246 -7.83 6.19 24.43
N MET A 247 -8.78 6.59 25.29
CA MET A 247 -8.49 7.36 26.50
C MET A 247 -7.45 6.68 27.42
N PRO A 248 -7.59 5.39 27.80
CA PRO A 248 -6.56 4.69 28.57
C PRO A 248 -5.18 4.73 27.91
N LEU A 249 -5.10 4.55 26.59
CA LEU A 249 -3.83 4.58 25.85
C LEU A 249 -3.17 5.97 25.92
N ILE A 250 -3.96 7.04 25.75
CA ILE A 250 -3.49 8.43 25.86
C ILE A 250 -3.05 8.75 27.30
N MET A 251 -3.78 8.28 28.31
CA MET A 251 -3.39 8.43 29.71
C MET A 251 -2.07 7.70 30.02
N ILE A 252 -1.92 6.47 29.53
CA ILE A 252 -0.67 5.70 29.69
C ILE A 252 0.48 6.40 28.98
N SER A 253 0.30 6.86 27.74
CA SER A 253 1.36 7.52 26.97
C SER A 253 1.81 8.82 27.64
N THR A 254 0.88 9.64 28.10
CA THR A 254 1.17 10.90 28.80
C THR A 254 1.82 10.68 30.16
N PHE A 255 1.33 9.72 30.95
CA PHE A 255 1.91 9.38 32.25
C PHE A 255 3.33 8.81 32.12
N THR A 256 3.53 7.83 31.23
CA THR A 256 4.84 7.19 31.05
C THR A 256 5.88 8.13 30.49
N THR A 257 5.48 9.03 29.58
CA THR A 257 6.36 10.10 29.05
C THR A 257 6.67 11.14 30.13
N GLY A 258 5.65 11.63 30.86
CA GLY A 258 5.85 12.65 31.90
C GLY A 258 6.67 12.17 33.10
N ALA A 259 6.53 10.89 33.47
CA ALA A 259 7.29 10.26 34.55
C ALA A 259 8.61 9.61 34.08
N ASN A 260 8.98 9.73 32.80
CA ASN A 260 10.17 9.10 32.19
C ASN A 260 10.30 7.60 32.48
N LEU A 261 9.17 6.88 32.54
CA LEU A 261 9.14 5.45 32.89
C LEU A 261 9.54 4.55 31.72
N ILE A 262 9.29 4.99 30.49
CA ILE A 262 9.58 4.23 29.27
C ILE A 262 10.35 5.15 28.32
N PRO A 263 11.57 4.79 27.88
CA PRO A 263 12.39 5.61 26.99
C PRO A 263 11.95 5.48 25.52
N LEU A 264 10.66 5.68 25.24
CA LEU A 264 10.15 5.75 23.86
C LEU A 264 10.07 7.21 23.42
N SER A 265 10.49 7.48 22.18
CA SER A 265 10.36 8.81 21.59
C SER A 265 8.87 9.16 21.36
N SER A 266 8.56 10.46 21.25
CA SER A 266 7.18 10.91 20.97
C SER A 266 6.63 10.36 19.65
N SER A 267 7.48 10.04 18.68
CA SER A 267 7.10 9.44 17.41
C SER A 267 6.43 8.07 17.58
N TYR A 268 6.89 7.27 18.56
CA TYR A 268 6.29 5.97 18.91
C TYR A 268 4.87 6.14 19.43
N TRP A 269 4.68 7.05 20.38
CA TRP A 269 3.36 7.31 20.95
C TRP A 269 2.39 7.88 19.92
N LEU A 270 2.86 8.76 19.04
CA LEU A 270 2.05 9.31 17.94
C LEU A 270 1.60 8.21 16.98
N ALA A 271 2.54 7.41 16.47
CA ALA A 271 2.23 6.31 15.55
C ALA A 271 1.27 5.31 16.19
N LEU A 272 1.56 4.87 17.42
CA LEU A 272 0.73 3.93 18.16
C LEU A 272 -0.69 4.46 18.35
N THR A 273 -0.85 5.69 18.82
CA THR A 273 -2.16 6.30 19.07
C THR A 273 -2.94 6.46 17.76
N PHE A 274 -2.29 6.95 16.70
CA PHE A 274 -2.90 7.14 15.39
C PHE A 274 -3.44 5.82 14.81
N PHE A 275 -2.60 4.78 14.74
CA PHE A 275 -3.01 3.50 14.16
C PHE A 275 -3.97 2.71 15.07
N PHE A 276 -3.90 2.88 16.39
CA PHE A 276 -4.89 2.34 17.32
C PHE A 276 -6.27 2.94 17.08
N GLN A 277 -6.35 4.28 17.04
CA GLN A 277 -7.60 4.97 16.80
C GLN A 277 -8.16 4.64 15.41
N LEU A 278 -7.31 4.66 14.38
CA LEU A 278 -7.69 4.29 13.02
C LEU A 278 -8.25 2.86 12.97
N SER A 279 -7.59 1.90 13.63
CA SER A 279 -8.04 0.50 13.68
C SER A 279 -9.39 0.35 14.37
N ILE A 280 -9.55 0.88 15.58
CA ILE A 280 -10.79 0.73 16.36
C ILE A 280 -11.95 1.38 15.62
N PHE A 281 -11.76 2.61 15.14
CA PHE A 281 -12.80 3.33 14.41
C PHE A 281 -13.25 2.53 13.20
N SER A 282 -12.28 2.16 12.35
CA SER A 282 -12.52 1.46 11.09
C SER A 282 -13.16 0.09 11.28
N ILE A 283 -12.69 -0.67 12.27
CA ILE A 283 -13.22 -2.00 12.61
C ILE A 283 -14.66 -1.88 13.13
N THR A 284 -14.92 -0.91 14.01
CA THR A 284 -16.25 -0.68 14.58
C THR A 284 -17.27 -0.32 13.50
N VAL A 285 -16.91 0.59 12.58
CA VAL A 285 -17.78 0.93 11.44
C VAL A 285 -18.02 -0.30 10.55
N THR A 286 -16.96 -1.05 10.25
CA THR A 286 -17.05 -2.24 9.37
C THR A 286 -17.97 -3.32 9.95
N PHE A 287 -17.94 -3.57 11.26
CA PHE A 287 -18.80 -4.58 11.90
C PHE A 287 -20.27 -4.17 12.01
N ARG A 288 -20.57 -2.86 11.97
CA ARG A 288 -21.94 -2.34 12.10
C ARG A 288 -22.65 -2.15 10.76
N SER A 289 -21.88 -2.03 9.67
CA SER A 289 -22.38 -1.76 8.30
C SER A 289 -23.10 -2.96 7.71
#